data_AF-A0A1I8CBR7-F1
#
_entry.id   AF-A0A1I8CBR7-F1
#
_cell.length_a   1.000
_cell.length_b   1.000
_cell.length_c   1.000
_cell.angle_alpha   90.00
_cell.angle_beta   90.00
_cell.angle_gamma   90.00
#
_symmetry.space_group_name_H-M   'P 1'
#
loop_
_entity.id
_entity.type
_entity.pdbx_description
1 polymer ?
#
loop_
_entity_poly.entity_id
_entity_poly.type
_entity_poly.pdbx_seq_one_letter_code
_entity_poly.pdbx_strand_id
1 'polypeptide(L)'
;MADSWKNWVPSSSISSLKYIGSYVTQLFPGLRLISLNNALGDSMNFFLYINQTDPDGSMTWFAKQLDLAEKAGDKVHVVAHIGGGDSEALNGWAINYYNLVNRYESTIAAQFFGHTHSEQYYLTYEDMKDSTSRPTSVIFAAPSVTTYSEYNPAYRVYTIDGNYAGSSYGILDFSETFLNLTTQGNVEVPQWSVLFDSVKKEYNLPSLFASDWKNLLGKFHKELNIKEYLLLQIRAN
;
A
#
# COMPACT_ATOMS: atom_id res chain seq x y z
N MET A 1 21.77 -3.09 2.09
CA MET A 1 20.45 -3.36 2.71
C MET A 1 20.53 -4.42 3.80
N ALA A 2 20.86 -5.68 3.48
CA ALA A 2 20.88 -6.77 4.47
C ALA A 2 21.71 -6.47 5.74
N ASP A 3 22.90 -5.89 5.60
CA ASP A 3 23.74 -5.55 6.77
C ASP A 3 23.15 -4.41 7.60
N SER A 4 22.54 -3.41 6.94
CA SER A 4 21.90 -2.26 7.58
C SER A 4 20.62 -2.66 8.32
N TRP A 5 19.89 -3.67 7.82
CA TRP A 5 18.58 -4.09 8.35
C TRP A 5 18.62 -5.37 9.18
N LYS A 6 19.81 -5.90 9.47
CA LYS A 6 20.00 -7.17 10.20
C LYS A 6 19.31 -7.26 11.57
N ASN A 7 19.04 -6.11 12.20
CA ASN A 7 18.37 -6.03 13.50
C ASN A 7 16.83 -5.98 13.38
N TRP A 8 16.28 -5.78 12.18
CA TRP A 8 14.84 -5.67 11.92
C TRP A 8 14.32 -6.83 11.06
N VAL A 9 15.17 -7.41 10.21
CA VAL A 9 14.83 -8.54 9.36
C VAL A 9 15.34 -9.83 10.01
N PRO A 10 14.48 -10.85 10.21
CA PRO A 10 14.89 -12.10 10.81
C PRO A 10 15.92 -12.82 9.94
N SER A 11 16.85 -13.55 10.58
CA SER A 11 17.92 -14.27 9.90
C SER A 11 17.41 -15.23 8.82
N SER A 12 16.24 -15.84 9.04
CA SER A 12 15.55 -16.73 8.09
C SER A 12 15.21 -16.05 6.76
N SER A 13 15.05 -14.73 6.73
CA SER A 13 14.62 -13.97 5.55
C SER A 13 15.76 -13.18 4.91
N ILE A 14 16.99 -13.24 5.47
CA ILE A 14 18.16 -12.55 4.92
C ILE A 14 18.51 -13.07 3.52
N SER A 15 18.35 -14.37 3.27
CA SER A 15 18.64 -14.95 1.95
C SER A 15 17.72 -14.41 0.86
N SER A 16 16.41 -14.31 1.12
CA SER A 16 15.47 -13.72 0.15
C SER A 16 15.69 -12.22 0.00
N LEU A 17 15.99 -11.51 1.10
CA LEU A 17 16.31 -10.08 1.04
C LEU A 17 17.53 -9.81 0.16
N LYS A 18 18.58 -10.64 0.26
CA LYS A 18 19.79 -10.49 -0.57
C LYS A 18 19.55 -10.85 -2.04
N TYR A 19 18.70 -11.85 -2.30
CA TYR A 19 18.50 -12.38 -3.64
C TYR A 19 17.46 -11.59 -4.46
N ILE A 20 16.25 -11.42 -3.92
CA ILE A 20 15.13 -10.77 -4.63
C ILE A 20 14.73 -9.41 -4.03
N GLY A 21 15.39 -8.95 -2.97
CA GLY A 21 15.02 -7.70 -2.28
C GLY A 21 13.75 -7.80 -1.44
N SER A 22 13.18 -9.00 -1.29
CA SER A 22 11.93 -9.24 -0.57
C SER A 22 12.16 -10.05 0.71
N TYR A 23 11.36 -9.82 1.74
CA TYR A 23 11.44 -10.58 2.98
C TYR A 23 10.08 -10.72 3.65
N VAL A 24 9.98 -11.73 4.51
CA VAL A 24 8.83 -11.93 5.40
C VAL A 24 9.30 -11.86 6.86
N THR A 25 8.46 -11.33 7.73
CA THR A 25 8.69 -11.38 9.19
C THR A 25 7.36 -11.58 9.92
N GLN A 26 7.38 -12.26 11.05
CA GLN A 26 6.22 -12.34 11.94
C GLN A 26 6.23 -11.10 12.83
N LEU A 27 5.21 -10.25 12.73
CA LEU A 27 5.10 -9.06 13.58
C LEU A 27 4.49 -9.41 14.94
N PHE A 28 3.43 -10.22 14.93
CA PHE A 28 2.72 -10.71 16.11
C PHE A 28 2.24 -12.15 15.85
N PRO A 29 1.91 -12.95 16.87
CA PRO A 29 1.21 -14.21 16.65
C PRO A 29 -0.06 -13.99 15.82
N GLY A 30 -0.20 -14.66 14.68
CA GLY A 30 -1.33 -14.43 13.77
C GLY A 30 -1.12 -13.33 12.72
N LEU A 31 0.01 -12.61 12.71
CA LEU A 31 0.31 -11.56 11.70
C LEU A 31 1.72 -11.66 11.13
N ARG A 32 1.79 -11.76 9.80
CA ARG A 32 3.02 -11.65 9.00
C ARG A 32 3.06 -10.35 8.23
N LEU A 33 4.24 -9.77 8.10
CA LEU A 33 4.56 -8.71 7.15
C LEU A 33 5.34 -9.31 5.99
N ILE A 34 4.88 -9.06 4.77
CA ILE A 34 5.62 -9.33 3.55
C ILE A 34 6.06 -7.99 2.94
N SER A 35 7.37 -7.78 2.89
CA SER A 35 7.97 -6.70 2.10
C SER A 35 8.29 -7.24 0.72
N LEU A 36 7.56 -6.74 -0.29
CA LEU A 36 7.65 -7.18 -1.68
C LEU A 36 8.41 -6.14 -2.50
N ASN A 37 9.51 -6.56 -3.12
CA ASN A 37 10.20 -5.78 -4.13
C ASN A 37 9.43 -5.82 -5.45
N ASN A 38 8.58 -4.83 -5.67
CA ASN A 38 7.80 -4.71 -6.90
C ASN A 38 8.49 -3.92 -8.02
N ALA A 39 9.76 -3.50 -7.84
CA ALA A 39 10.60 -3.04 -8.97
C ALA A 39 10.90 -4.18 -9.97
N LEU A 40 10.65 -5.43 -9.57
CA LEU A 40 10.68 -6.61 -10.45
C LEU A 40 9.41 -6.75 -11.31
N GLY A 41 8.46 -5.82 -11.17
CA GLY A 41 7.29 -5.66 -12.04
C GLY A 41 7.24 -4.30 -12.73
N ASP A 42 8.30 -3.50 -12.65
CA ASP A 42 8.33 -2.12 -13.13
C ASP A 42 8.74 -2.04 -14.61
N SER A 43 7.92 -1.38 -15.43
CA SER A 43 8.20 -1.12 -16.85
C SER A 43 9.40 -0.19 -17.07
N MET A 44 9.79 0.61 -16.08
CA MET A 44 10.99 1.45 -16.08
C MET A 44 12.26 0.66 -15.73
N ASN A 45 12.12 -0.59 -15.26
CA ASN A 45 13.26 -1.47 -15.03
C ASN A 45 13.72 -2.13 -16.34
N PHE A 46 14.66 -1.48 -17.04
CA PHE A 46 15.16 -1.92 -18.34
C PHE A 46 15.75 -3.34 -18.37
N PHE A 47 16.17 -3.88 -17.23
CA PHE A 47 16.67 -5.26 -17.15
C PHE A 47 15.59 -6.31 -17.41
N LEU A 48 14.32 -5.98 -17.13
CA LEU A 48 13.19 -6.89 -17.32
C LEU A 48 12.92 -7.17 -18.80
N TYR A 49 13.38 -6.34 -19.73
CA TYR A 49 13.24 -6.58 -21.16
C TYR A 49 14.05 -7.78 -21.67
N ILE A 50 15.01 -8.28 -20.89
CA ILE A 50 15.70 -9.55 -21.17
C ILE A 50 14.74 -10.72 -20.95
N ASN A 51 14.03 -10.73 -19.82
CA ASN A 51 12.99 -11.70 -19.50
C ASN A 51 12.01 -11.14 -18.45
N GLN A 52 10.75 -10.96 -18.85
CA GLN A 52 9.68 -10.44 -18.00
C GLN A 52 8.92 -11.54 -17.25
N THR A 53 9.23 -12.82 -17.50
CA THR A 53 8.52 -13.95 -16.90
C THR A 53 9.00 -14.15 -15.47
N ASP A 54 8.16 -13.78 -14.50
CA ASP A 54 8.39 -13.87 -13.05
C ASP A 54 9.86 -13.60 -12.65
N PRO A 55 10.33 -12.34 -12.77
CA PRO A 55 11.73 -12.01 -12.56
C PRO A 55 12.21 -12.47 -11.18
N ASP A 56 13.28 -13.26 -11.20
CA ASP A 56 13.89 -13.95 -10.04
C ASP A 56 12.93 -14.80 -9.20
N GLY A 57 11.79 -15.22 -9.77
CA GLY A 57 10.77 -15.99 -9.08
C GLY A 57 10.02 -15.18 -8.01
N SER A 58 10.01 -13.86 -8.11
CA SER A 58 9.45 -12.95 -7.10
C SER A 58 7.96 -13.19 -6.83
N MET A 59 7.16 -13.41 -7.87
CA MET A 59 5.72 -13.69 -7.76
C MET A 59 5.46 -15.11 -7.27
N THR A 60 6.24 -16.09 -7.73
CA THR A 60 6.21 -17.46 -7.18
C THR A 60 6.54 -17.46 -5.68
N TRP A 61 7.55 -16.70 -5.27
CA TRP A 61 7.92 -16.53 -3.87
C TRP A 61 6.78 -15.88 -3.08
N PHE A 62 6.16 -14.83 -3.61
CA PHE A 62 5.04 -14.14 -2.96
C PHE A 62 3.84 -15.07 -2.76
N ALA A 63 3.43 -15.80 -3.81
CA ALA A 63 2.36 -16.80 -3.74
C ALA A 63 2.64 -17.86 -2.66
N LYS A 64 3.89 -18.32 -2.55
CA LYS A 64 4.30 -19.27 -1.51
C LYS A 64 4.19 -18.69 -0.11
N GLN A 65 4.55 -17.43 0.11
CA GLN A 65 4.42 -16.80 1.44
C GLN A 65 2.95 -16.63 1.85
N LEU A 66 2.08 -16.26 0.92
CA LEU A 66 0.63 -16.16 1.15
C LEU A 66 0.02 -17.51 1.48
N ASP A 67 0.35 -18.56 0.72
CA ASP A 67 -0.09 -19.94 0.98
C ASP A 67 0.35 -20.43 2.38
N LEU A 68 1.59 -20.15 2.76
CA LEU A 68 2.11 -20.50 4.09
C LEU A 68 1.41 -19.71 5.22
N ALA A 69 0.93 -18.50 4.96
CA ALA A 69 0.18 -17.70 5.93
C ALA A 69 -1.24 -18.24 6.06
N GLU A 70 -1.93 -18.49 4.95
CA GLU A 70 -3.27 -19.07 4.91
C GLU A 70 -3.32 -20.42 5.65
N LYS A 71 -2.37 -21.32 5.38
CA LYS A 71 -2.27 -22.63 6.05
C LYS A 71 -2.03 -22.53 7.56
N ALA A 72 -1.37 -21.45 8.00
CA ALA A 72 -1.13 -21.18 9.41
C ALA A 72 -2.28 -20.43 10.09
N GLY A 73 -3.26 -19.94 9.32
CA GLY A 73 -4.30 -19.04 9.81
C GLY A 73 -3.79 -17.63 10.13
N ASP A 74 -2.61 -17.26 9.66
CA ASP A 74 -2.03 -15.93 9.84
C ASP A 74 -2.67 -14.92 8.87
N LYS A 75 -2.83 -13.67 9.32
CA LYS A 75 -3.08 -12.52 8.46
C LYS A 75 -1.77 -11.99 7.88
N VAL A 76 -1.88 -11.27 6.77
CA VAL A 76 -0.75 -10.70 6.05
C VAL A 76 -0.93 -9.19 5.85
N HIS A 77 0.10 -8.44 6.22
CA HIS A 77 0.33 -7.09 5.73
C HIS A 77 1.33 -7.14 4.58
N VAL A 78 1.02 -6.47 3.48
CA VAL A 78 1.93 -6.31 2.35
C VAL A 78 2.47 -4.88 2.34
N VAL A 79 3.78 -4.72 2.26
CA VAL A 79 4.43 -3.43 2.00
C VAL A 79 5.21 -3.50 0.70
N ALA A 80 5.01 -2.53 -0.18
CA ALA A 80 5.70 -2.42 -1.45
C ALA A 80 5.89 -0.95 -1.84
N HIS A 81 6.61 -0.65 -2.93
CA HIS A 81 6.89 0.73 -3.32
C HIS A 81 5.89 1.25 -4.36
N ILE A 82 5.90 0.68 -5.57
CA ILE A 82 5.16 1.17 -6.75
C ILE A 82 3.68 0.78 -6.68
N GLY A 83 2.75 1.68 -7.03
CA GLY A 83 1.31 1.36 -7.10
C GLY A 83 1.04 0.21 -8.07
N GLY A 84 0.59 -0.96 -7.58
CA GLY A 84 0.52 -2.21 -8.35
C GLY A 84 -0.52 -2.27 -9.49
N GLY A 85 -0.96 -1.14 -10.05
CA GLY A 85 -2.01 -1.07 -11.07
C GLY A 85 -2.03 0.22 -11.90
N ASP A 86 -0.96 0.99 -11.92
CA ASP A 86 -0.81 2.14 -12.83
C ASP A 86 -0.07 1.74 -14.12
N SER A 87 0.19 2.72 -15.00
CA SER A 87 0.89 2.49 -16.26
C SER A 87 2.35 2.06 -16.10
N GLU A 88 2.91 2.12 -14.88
CA GLU A 88 4.30 1.76 -14.60
C GLU A 88 4.46 0.26 -14.37
N ALA A 89 3.42 -0.47 -13.99
CA ALA A 89 3.50 -1.91 -13.81
C ALA A 89 3.45 -2.68 -15.14
N LEU A 90 4.37 -3.62 -15.35
CA LEU A 90 4.31 -4.60 -16.43
C LEU A 90 3.01 -5.42 -16.31
N ASN A 91 2.25 -5.48 -17.40
CA ASN A 91 0.91 -6.08 -17.43
C ASN A 91 0.90 -7.52 -16.88
N GLY A 92 1.87 -8.35 -17.30
CA GLY A 92 1.99 -9.73 -16.80
C GLY A 92 2.19 -9.80 -15.29
N TRP A 93 3.01 -8.91 -14.72
CA TRP A 93 3.24 -8.84 -13.28
C TRP A 93 1.98 -8.35 -12.55
N ALA A 94 1.37 -7.26 -13.03
CA ALA A 94 0.17 -6.67 -12.43
C ALA A 94 -1.01 -7.65 -12.38
N ILE A 95 -1.28 -8.37 -13.48
CA ILE A 95 -2.35 -9.39 -13.53
C ILE A 95 -2.08 -10.51 -12.52
N ASN A 96 -0.84 -10.99 -12.40
CA ASN A 96 -0.53 -12.06 -11.45
C ASN A 96 -0.62 -11.59 -9.99
N TYR A 97 -0.16 -10.37 -9.70
CA TYR A 97 -0.36 -9.75 -8.39
C TYR A 97 -1.85 -9.66 -8.04
N TYR A 98 -2.65 -9.11 -8.96
CA TYR A 98 -4.10 -8.97 -8.82
C TYR A 98 -4.78 -10.33 -8.53
N ASN A 99 -4.43 -11.36 -9.29
CA ASN A 99 -4.97 -12.71 -9.10
C ASN A 99 -4.63 -13.30 -7.73
N LEU A 100 -3.39 -13.09 -7.25
CA LEU A 100 -2.97 -13.53 -5.92
C LEU A 100 -3.70 -12.75 -4.82
N VAL A 101 -3.83 -11.43 -4.95
CA VAL A 101 -4.59 -10.60 -4.00
C VAL A 101 -6.03 -11.11 -3.88
N ASN A 102 -6.70 -11.37 -5.01
CA ASN A 102 -8.05 -11.95 -5.01
C ASN A 102 -8.10 -13.35 -4.40
N ARG A 103 -7.18 -14.25 -4.78
CA ARG A 103 -7.15 -15.61 -4.23
C ARG A 103 -6.98 -15.61 -2.71
N TYR A 104 -6.19 -14.68 -2.19
CA TYR A 104 -5.85 -14.59 -0.78
C TYR A 104 -6.57 -13.42 -0.07
N GLU A 105 -7.75 -13.01 -0.56
CA GLU A 105 -8.49 -11.85 -0.01
C GLU A 105 -8.83 -12.00 1.49
N SER A 106 -8.99 -13.23 1.98
CA SER A 106 -9.24 -13.53 3.39
C SER A 106 -7.97 -13.54 4.25
N THR A 107 -6.79 -13.65 3.63
CA THR A 107 -5.47 -13.75 4.28
C THR A 107 -4.79 -12.38 4.32
N ILE A 108 -4.86 -11.59 3.25
CA ILE A 108 -4.29 -10.24 3.18
C ILE A 108 -5.21 -9.27 3.94
N ALA A 109 -4.72 -8.74 5.06
CA ALA A 109 -5.47 -7.82 5.91
C ALA A 109 -5.21 -6.34 5.58
N ALA A 110 -4.03 -6.02 5.04
CA ALA A 110 -3.68 -4.65 4.66
C ALA A 110 -2.57 -4.59 3.61
N GLN A 111 -2.57 -3.54 2.79
CA GLN A 111 -1.57 -3.29 1.76
C GLN A 111 -1.13 -1.81 1.80
N PHE A 112 0.16 -1.56 2.01
CA PHE A 112 0.74 -0.22 2.17
C PHE A 112 1.83 0.06 1.13
N PHE A 113 1.61 1.10 0.34
CA PHE A 113 2.37 1.43 -0.86
C PHE A 113 2.81 2.90 -0.81
N GLY A 114 3.61 3.35 -1.79
CA GLY A 114 4.08 4.73 -1.90
C GLY A 114 4.27 5.13 -3.36
N HIS A 115 5.49 5.61 -3.69
CA HIS A 115 5.96 5.95 -5.04
C HIS A 115 5.31 7.18 -5.71
N THR A 116 3.99 7.29 -5.65
CA THR A 116 3.24 8.37 -6.32
C THR A 116 3.36 9.74 -5.63
N HIS A 117 4.00 9.78 -4.46
CA HIS A 117 4.22 10.96 -3.61
C HIS A 117 2.95 11.67 -3.10
N SER A 118 1.78 11.20 -3.48
CA SER A 118 0.46 11.75 -3.17
C SER A 118 -0.42 10.71 -2.50
N GLU A 119 -1.43 11.16 -1.74
CA GLU A 119 -2.45 10.25 -1.24
C GLU A 119 -3.20 9.61 -2.41
N GLN A 120 -3.12 8.29 -2.50
CA GLN A 120 -3.93 7.51 -3.44
C GLN A 120 -4.40 6.21 -2.79
N TYR A 121 -5.45 5.63 -3.36
CA TYR A 121 -5.83 4.26 -3.07
C TYR A 121 -6.27 3.55 -4.35
N TYR A 122 -6.07 2.23 -4.37
CA TYR A 122 -6.45 1.36 -5.48
C TYR A 122 -7.36 0.27 -4.96
N LEU A 123 -8.36 -0.09 -5.77
CA LEU A 123 -9.26 -1.18 -5.46
C LEU A 123 -8.99 -2.36 -6.38
N THR A 124 -8.99 -3.56 -5.81
CA THR A 124 -9.13 -4.80 -6.57
C THR A 124 -10.58 -5.26 -6.51
N TYR A 125 -10.99 -5.99 -7.53
CA TYR A 125 -12.34 -6.47 -7.76
C TYR A 125 -12.36 -7.96 -8.07
N GLU A 126 -13.47 -8.62 -7.81
CA GLU A 126 -13.67 -10.04 -8.11
C GLU A 126 -13.49 -10.32 -9.61
N ASP A 127 -14.04 -9.46 -10.48
CA ASP A 127 -13.74 -9.45 -11.91
C ASP A 127 -12.93 -8.21 -12.28
N MET A 128 -11.68 -8.41 -12.69
CA MET A 128 -10.76 -7.35 -13.15
C MET A 128 -11.30 -6.54 -14.33
N LYS A 129 -12.23 -7.10 -15.11
CA LYS A 129 -12.81 -6.44 -16.29
C LYS A 129 -14.14 -5.76 -16.00
N ASP A 130 -14.67 -5.89 -14.78
CA ASP A 130 -15.95 -5.33 -14.38
C ASP A 130 -15.83 -4.57 -13.06
N SER A 131 -15.71 -3.24 -13.14
CA SER A 131 -15.67 -2.35 -11.97
C SER A 131 -16.99 -2.31 -11.17
N THR A 132 -18.08 -2.88 -11.71
CA THR A 132 -19.34 -3.03 -10.98
C THR A 132 -19.34 -4.26 -10.08
N SER A 133 -18.45 -5.23 -10.31
CA SER A 133 -18.27 -6.41 -9.47
C SER A 133 -17.84 -6.05 -8.04
N ARG A 134 -17.81 -7.06 -7.15
CA ARG A 134 -17.51 -6.87 -5.73
C ARG A 134 -16.05 -6.43 -5.55
N PRO A 135 -15.77 -5.33 -4.83
CA PRO A 135 -14.41 -4.97 -4.47
C PRO A 135 -13.88 -5.94 -3.40
N THR A 136 -12.65 -6.40 -3.55
CA THR A 136 -12.04 -7.46 -2.74
C THR A 136 -10.93 -6.95 -1.83
N SER A 137 -10.20 -5.91 -2.23
CA SER A 137 -9.11 -5.34 -1.44
C SER A 137 -8.92 -3.85 -1.72
N VAL A 138 -8.23 -3.17 -0.80
CA VAL A 138 -7.78 -1.78 -0.91
C VAL A 138 -6.28 -1.73 -0.72
N ILE A 139 -5.61 -1.01 -1.61
CA ILE A 139 -4.18 -0.70 -1.52
C ILE A 139 -4.06 0.79 -1.22
N PHE A 140 -3.38 1.14 -0.14
CA PHE A 140 -3.17 2.55 0.22
C PHE A 140 -1.77 3.02 -0.15
N ALA A 141 -1.68 4.03 -1.01
CA ALA A 141 -0.44 4.77 -1.23
C ALA A 141 -0.39 5.96 -0.27
N ALA A 142 0.66 6.02 0.55
CA ALA A 142 0.90 7.12 1.47
C ALA A 142 1.57 8.30 0.75
N PRO A 143 1.36 9.55 1.23
CA PRO A 143 2.07 10.70 0.70
C PRO A 143 3.56 10.62 1.05
N SER A 144 4.35 11.49 0.43
CA SER A 144 5.80 11.51 0.64
C SER A 144 6.26 12.61 1.59
N VAL A 145 7.40 12.37 2.23
CA VAL A 145 8.13 13.40 2.99
C VAL A 145 8.89 14.34 2.06
N THR A 146 9.27 13.89 0.87
CA THR A 146 9.95 14.76 -0.10
C THR A 146 8.98 15.78 -0.66
N THR A 147 9.50 16.94 -1.05
CA THR A 147 8.69 17.96 -1.71
C THR A 147 8.52 17.69 -3.20
N TYR A 148 9.12 16.62 -3.73
CA TYR A 148 9.20 16.43 -5.17
C TYR A 148 7.83 16.09 -5.79
N SER A 149 7.35 16.80 -6.82
CA SER A 149 7.95 18.04 -7.36
C SER A 149 7.44 19.31 -6.67
N GLU A 150 6.20 19.33 -6.21
CA GLU A 150 5.57 20.53 -5.63
C GLU A 150 4.67 20.18 -4.43
N TYR A 151 5.12 19.26 -3.58
CA TYR A 151 4.36 18.82 -2.42
C TYR A 151 4.90 19.36 -1.07
N ASN A 152 4.00 19.57 -0.11
CA ASN A 152 4.33 19.71 1.30
C ASN A 152 4.75 18.32 1.83
N PRO A 153 5.83 18.24 2.61
CA PRO A 153 6.22 17.01 3.30
C PRO A 153 5.05 16.48 4.13
N ALA A 154 4.74 15.19 3.99
CA ALA A 154 3.66 14.56 4.76
C ALA A 154 4.03 13.14 5.19
N TYR A 155 3.40 12.69 6.27
CA TYR A 155 3.42 11.30 6.71
C TYR A 155 2.04 10.87 7.20
N ARG A 156 1.82 9.55 7.18
CA ARG A 156 0.56 8.92 7.60
C ARG A 156 0.80 7.99 8.76
N VAL A 157 -0.17 7.92 9.68
CA VAL A 157 -0.19 6.97 10.79
C VAL A 157 -1.45 6.13 10.68
N TYR A 158 -1.27 4.81 10.59
CA TYR A 158 -2.38 3.86 10.52
C TYR A 158 -2.76 3.35 11.91
N THR A 159 -4.07 3.31 12.19
CA THR A 159 -4.64 2.59 13.32
C THR A 159 -5.05 1.21 12.83
N ILE A 160 -4.43 0.16 13.38
CA ILE A 160 -4.66 -1.24 12.99
C ILE A 160 -5.37 -1.98 14.11
N ASP A 161 -6.19 -2.95 13.75
CA ASP A 161 -6.78 -3.88 14.70
C ASP A 161 -5.71 -4.62 15.53
N GLY A 162 -5.89 -4.65 16.84
CA GLY A 162 -4.81 -4.88 17.81
C GLY A 162 -4.26 -6.31 17.83
N ASN A 163 -3.21 -6.53 18.61
CA ASN A 163 -2.64 -7.86 18.83
C ASN A 163 -3.44 -8.63 19.90
N TYR A 164 -4.44 -9.40 19.45
CA TYR A 164 -5.22 -10.30 20.29
C TYR A 164 -5.72 -11.51 19.48
N ALA A 165 -6.13 -12.57 20.17
CA ALA A 165 -6.62 -13.80 19.53
C ALA A 165 -7.87 -13.53 18.68
N GLY A 166 -7.81 -13.86 17.39
CA GLY A 166 -8.90 -13.60 16.44
C GLY A 166 -8.94 -12.17 15.88
N SER A 167 -7.90 -11.37 16.10
CA SER A 167 -7.76 -10.05 15.47
C SER A 167 -7.84 -10.15 13.94
N SER A 168 -8.51 -9.18 13.33
CA SER A 168 -8.55 -9.05 11.88
C SER A 168 -7.22 -8.55 11.30
N TYR A 169 -6.43 -7.86 12.14
CA TYR A 169 -5.27 -7.07 11.74
C TYR A 169 -5.54 -6.09 10.59
N GLY A 170 -6.79 -5.74 10.33
CA GLY A 170 -7.18 -4.79 9.29
C GLY A 170 -6.92 -3.35 9.72
N ILE A 171 -6.93 -2.44 8.75
CA ILE A 171 -6.83 -1.00 9.01
C ILE A 171 -8.19 -0.49 9.52
N LEU A 172 -8.21 0.11 10.70
CA LEU A 172 -9.39 0.66 11.34
C LEU A 172 -9.60 2.16 11.04
N ASP A 173 -8.50 2.90 10.91
CA ASP A 173 -8.46 4.33 10.59
C ASP A 173 -7.04 4.74 10.16
N PHE A 174 -6.87 5.96 9.65
CA PHE A 174 -5.56 6.60 9.57
C PHE A 174 -5.67 8.12 9.68
N SER A 175 -4.59 8.74 10.14
CA SER A 175 -4.42 10.19 10.22
C SER A 175 -3.27 10.63 9.34
N GLU A 176 -3.33 11.86 8.85
CA GLU A 176 -2.25 12.48 8.08
C GLU A 176 -1.76 13.75 8.73
N THR A 177 -0.45 13.94 8.67
CA THR A 177 0.23 15.12 9.17
C THR A 177 1.16 15.63 8.08
N PHE A 178 1.18 16.94 7.89
CA PHE A 178 1.97 17.60 6.87
C PHE A 178 2.74 18.79 7.44
N LEU A 179 3.79 19.20 6.75
CA LEU A 179 4.55 20.39 7.05
C LEU A 179 4.20 21.47 6.03
N ASN A 180 3.45 22.49 6.45
CA ASN A 180 3.08 23.60 5.58
C ASN A 180 4.30 24.49 5.30
N LEU A 181 4.96 24.29 4.15
CA LEU A 181 6.18 25.01 3.79
C LEU A 181 5.98 26.51 3.62
N THR A 182 4.77 26.96 3.25
CA THR A 182 4.45 28.39 3.15
C THR A 182 4.65 29.11 4.48
N THR A 183 4.36 28.45 5.60
CA THR A 183 4.47 29.06 6.94
C THR A 183 5.66 28.54 7.75
N GLN A 184 6.12 27.31 7.48
CA GLN A 184 7.11 26.61 8.29
C GLN A 184 8.47 26.44 7.59
N GLY A 185 8.57 26.71 6.28
CA GLY A 185 9.78 26.42 5.49
C GLY A 185 11.02 27.25 5.88
N ASN A 186 10.82 28.40 6.54
CA ASN A 186 11.90 29.30 6.98
C ASN A 186 11.97 29.45 8.51
N VAL A 187 11.34 28.55 9.26
CA VAL A 187 11.33 28.56 10.73
C VAL A 187 12.43 27.64 11.26
N GLU A 188 13.13 28.06 12.32
CA GLU A 188 14.22 27.28 12.94
C GLU A 188 13.75 25.92 13.47
N VAL A 189 12.55 25.89 14.09
CA VAL A 189 11.92 24.67 14.60
C VAL A 189 10.54 24.51 13.93
N PRO A 190 10.48 23.89 12.74
CA PRO A 190 9.25 23.74 11.96
C PRO A 190 8.20 22.90 12.73
N GLN A 191 6.95 23.36 12.71
CA GLN A 191 5.83 22.66 13.35
C GLN A 191 4.98 21.91 12.32
N TRP A 192 4.79 20.61 12.55
CA TRP A 192 3.92 19.77 11.74
C TRP A 192 2.46 19.95 12.13
N SER A 193 1.57 19.99 11.14
CA SER A 193 0.13 20.19 11.32
C SER A 193 -0.63 18.95 10.90
N VAL A 194 -1.66 18.59 11.66
CA VAL A 194 -2.58 17.51 11.29
C VAL A 194 -3.41 17.97 10.09
N LEU A 195 -3.36 17.21 8.98
CA LEU A 195 -4.23 17.44 7.82
C LEU A 195 -5.65 16.95 8.13
N PHE A 196 -5.76 15.71 8.61
CA PHE A 196 -6.94 15.16 9.25
C PHE A 196 -6.53 14.12 10.30
N ASP A 197 -7.30 14.04 11.39
CA ASP A 197 -7.07 13.12 12.51
C ASP A 197 -7.68 11.73 12.27
N SER A 198 -8.62 11.62 11.32
CA SER A 198 -9.32 10.40 10.96
C SER A 198 -9.85 10.50 9.53
N VAL A 199 -9.39 9.61 8.66
CA VAL A 199 -9.88 9.52 7.28
C VAL A 199 -11.37 9.17 7.24
N LYS A 200 -11.85 8.42 8.23
CA LYS A 200 -13.27 8.08 8.33
C LYS A 200 -14.12 9.31 8.62
N LYS A 201 -13.65 10.21 9.49
CA LYS A 201 -14.36 11.48 9.74
C LYS A 201 -14.28 12.39 8.53
N GLU A 202 -13.10 12.52 7.92
CA GLU A 202 -12.85 13.39 6.77
C GLU A 202 -13.78 13.05 5.59
N TYR A 203 -13.90 11.76 5.24
CA TYR A 203 -14.72 11.31 4.11
C TYR A 203 -16.07 10.71 4.52
N ASN A 204 -16.45 10.82 5.80
CA ASN A 204 -17.66 10.23 6.36
C ASN A 204 -17.81 8.73 6.00
N LEU A 205 -16.74 7.95 6.17
CA LEU A 205 -16.68 6.52 5.89
C LEU A 205 -17.07 5.71 7.13
N PRO A 206 -17.98 4.73 7.01
CA PRO A 206 -18.35 3.87 8.14
C PRO A 206 -17.25 2.85 8.47
N SER A 207 -16.47 2.43 7.48
CA SER A 207 -15.32 1.53 7.64
C SER A 207 -14.28 1.78 6.54
N LEU A 208 -13.13 1.10 6.62
CA LEU A 208 -12.12 1.10 5.57
C LEU A 208 -12.16 -0.15 4.69
N PHE A 209 -13.26 -0.89 4.68
CA PHE A 209 -13.46 -2.00 3.75
C PHE A 209 -13.57 -1.50 2.31
N ALA A 210 -13.20 -2.37 1.36
CA ALA A 210 -13.15 -2.02 -0.06
C ALA A 210 -14.49 -1.54 -0.63
N SER A 211 -15.61 -2.00 -0.08
CA SER A 211 -16.96 -1.54 -0.43
C SER A 211 -17.19 -0.07 -0.11
N ASP A 212 -16.69 0.43 1.01
CA ASP A 212 -16.90 1.83 1.42
C ASP A 212 -16.02 2.79 0.61
N TRP A 213 -14.80 2.37 0.29
CA TRP A 213 -13.95 3.08 -0.66
C TRP A 213 -14.52 3.10 -2.09
N LYS A 214 -15.13 1.99 -2.56
CA LYS A 214 -15.87 1.98 -3.83
C LYS A 214 -17.03 2.98 -3.82
N ASN A 215 -17.76 3.07 -2.72
CA ASN A 215 -18.86 4.02 -2.57
C ASN A 215 -18.37 5.47 -2.60
N LEU A 216 -17.22 5.75 -1.97
CA LEU A 216 -16.58 7.07 -2.01
C LEU A 216 -16.19 7.46 -3.44
N LEU A 217 -15.54 6.57 -4.20
CA LEU A 217 -15.27 6.80 -5.64
C LEU A 217 -16.55 7.12 -6.43
N GLY A 218 -17.64 6.39 -6.15
CA GLY A 218 -18.93 6.62 -6.78
C GLY A 218 -19.53 7.99 -6.46
N LYS A 219 -19.33 8.51 -5.24
CA LYS A 219 -19.74 9.87 -4.87
C LYS A 219 -18.92 10.91 -5.61
N PHE A 220 -17.59 10.77 -5.61
CA PHE A 220 -16.71 11.63 -6.39
C PHE A 220 -17.13 11.67 -7.86
N HIS A 221 -17.35 10.52 -8.50
CA HIS A 221 -17.78 10.50 -9.91
C HIS A 221 -19.12 11.21 -10.19
N LYS A 222 -20.06 11.20 -9.23
CA LYS A 222 -21.39 11.82 -9.39
C LYS A 222 -21.44 13.29 -8.98
N GLU A 223 -20.64 13.68 -7.99
CA GLU A 223 -20.70 14.99 -7.33
C GLU A 223 -19.60 15.95 -7.81
N LEU A 224 -18.61 15.50 -8.58
CA LEU A 224 -17.49 16.34 -9.00
C LEU A 224 -17.88 17.41 -10.04
N ASN A 225 -18.18 18.59 -9.52
CA ASN A 225 -17.38 19.77 -9.85
C ASN A 225 -15.92 19.47 -9.44
N ILE A 226 -15.00 19.50 -10.40
CA ILE A 226 -13.54 19.22 -10.37
C ILE A 226 -12.75 19.60 -9.08
N LYS A 227 -13.27 20.42 -8.18
CA LYS A 227 -12.58 20.95 -6.99
C LYS A 227 -12.27 19.94 -5.88
N GLU A 228 -13.09 18.94 -5.59
CA GLU A 228 -12.84 18.00 -4.48
C GLU A 228 -11.83 16.90 -4.85
N TYR A 229 -11.84 16.47 -6.11
CA TYR A 229 -10.80 15.60 -6.68
C TYR A 229 -9.47 16.33 -6.79
N LEU A 230 -9.52 17.62 -7.16
CA LEU A 230 -8.36 18.48 -7.08
C LEU A 230 -7.91 18.71 -5.64
N LEU A 231 -8.79 18.78 -4.62
CA LEU A 231 -8.36 18.94 -3.22
C LEU A 231 -7.53 17.75 -2.70
N LEU A 232 -7.79 16.53 -3.18
CA LEU A 232 -6.91 15.36 -2.93
C LEU A 232 -5.51 15.54 -3.55
N GLN A 233 -5.41 16.21 -4.70
CA GLN A 233 -4.13 16.54 -5.34
C GLN A 233 -3.50 17.85 -4.84
N ILE A 234 -4.30 18.81 -4.38
CA ILE A 234 -3.93 20.19 -4.01
C ILE A 234 -3.59 20.31 -2.53
N ARG A 235 -4.12 19.47 -1.62
CA ARG A 235 -3.71 19.49 -0.20
C ARG A 235 -2.25 19.07 0.01
N ALA A 236 -1.67 18.50 -1.04
CA ALA A 236 -0.26 18.28 -1.13
C ALA A 236 0.48 19.53 -1.63
N ASN A 237 -0.11 20.54 -2.27
CA ASN A 237 0.56 21.82 -2.62
C ASN A 237 0.57 22.83 -1.48
#